data_AF-A0A090FMD2-F1
#
_entry.id   AF-A0A090FMD2-F1
#
_cell.length_a   1.000
_cell.length_b   1.000
_cell.length_c   1.000
_cell.angle_alpha   90.00
_cell.angle_beta   90.00
_cell.angle_gamma   90.00
#
_symmetry.space_group_name_H-M   'P 1'
#
loop_
_entity.id
_entity.type
_entity.pdbx_description
1 polymer ?
#
loop_
_entity_poly.entity_id
_entity_poly.type
_entity_poly.pdbx_seq_one_letter_code
_entity_poly.pdbx_strand_id
1 'polypeptide(L)'
;MIFRQLFDSFSSTYSYLLASRQGGEALIIDPVLDKVDRYLRLVRELDLRLVKAVDTHLHADHITGLGLLRDKTRCITVMGEQTKADVVSMRLADGDRLTIEGLVLDVVYTPGHTDDSYSFVLPDRVFTGDTLLIRGTGRTDFPNGDARHQYESIFGRLLRLPDPTLVYPAHDYKGDTVSTIGEEKAFNPRLQVKSVDEYVEIMNSLKLANPKMMDVAVPANMKVGLQQDEIARRGWAANASEALALAGKPDVALIDLRERSERERQGIIAGSLHVPYPRLQENIAPGGLLHELVRSTGKRLVLYCAFGERSAMAVQAAQDQGLTSACHIEGGIDAWKRANGPLVR
;
A
#
# COMPACT_ATOMS: atom_id res chain seq x y z
N MET A 1 5.43 13.47 16.42
CA MET A 1 5.24 12.22 15.67
C MET A 1 5.20 11.06 16.65
N ILE A 2 4.15 10.25 16.60
CA ILE A 2 4.10 8.94 17.24
C ILE A 2 4.77 7.94 16.30
N PHE A 3 5.76 7.22 16.82
CA PHE A 3 6.50 6.19 16.10
C PHE A 3 6.63 4.95 16.99
N ARG A 4 6.27 3.78 16.46
CA ARG A 4 6.45 2.49 17.13
C ARG A 4 7.04 1.49 16.13
N GLN A 5 8.22 0.99 16.47
CA GLN A 5 8.81 -0.19 15.84
C GLN A 5 8.32 -1.43 16.61
N LEU A 6 7.80 -2.41 15.89
CA LEU A 6 7.25 -3.64 16.42
C LEU A 6 8.01 -4.79 15.80
N PHE A 7 8.29 -5.83 16.57
CA PHE A 7 9.07 -6.98 16.11
C PHE A 7 8.24 -8.26 16.19
N ASP A 8 8.25 -9.05 15.12
CA ASP A 8 7.89 -10.45 15.14
C ASP A 8 9.13 -11.33 15.24
N SER A 9 9.22 -12.13 16.30
CA SER A 9 10.37 -13.00 16.55
C SER A 9 10.37 -14.27 15.69
N PHE A 10 9.28 -14.61 14.99
CA PHE A 10 9.22 -15.82 14.18
C PHE A 10 9.86 -15.60 12.81
N SER A 11 9.48 -14.53 12.11
CA SER A 11 10.07 -14.12 10.83
C SER A 11 11.23 -13.12 10.98
N SER A 12 11.44 -12.58 12.18
CA SER A 12 12.41 -11.51 12.44
C SER A 12 12.06 -10.19 11.74
N THR A 13 10.77 -9.97 11.50
CA THR A 13 10.24 -8.78 10.79
C THR A 13 10.02 -7.61 11.74
N TYR A 14 10.40 -6.43 11.29
CA TYR A 14 9.99 -5.16 11.85
C TYR A 14 8.77 -4.60 11.11
N SER A 15 7.75 -4.19 11.88
CA SER A 15 6.63 -3.38 11.40
C SER A 15 6.69 -2.00 12.04
N TYR A 16 6.28 -0.97 11.30
CA TYR A 16 6.38 0.42 11.76
C TYR A 16 5.02 1.10 11.78
N LEU A 17 4.55 1.50 12.96
CA LEU A 17 3.33 2.30 13.12
C LEU A 17 3.70 3.78 13.27
N LEU A 18 3.12 4.62 12.41
CA LEU A 18 3.35 6.07 12.36
C LEU A 18 2.05 6.85 12.50
N ALA A 19 2.08 7.94 13.25
CA ALA A 19 1.02 8.95 13.28
C ALA A 19 1.59 10.34 13.62
N SER A 20 0.96 11.41 13.17
CA SER A 20 1.41 12.78 13.49
C SER A 20 1.15 13.13 14.97
N ARG A 21 -0.02 12.76 15.49
CA ARG A 21 -0.52 13.06 16.84
C ARG A 21 -1.50 11.99 17.36
N GLN A 22 -1.79 12.04 18.66
CA GLN A 22 -2.90 11.31 19.27
C GLN A 22 -4.25 11.83 18.73
N GLY A 23 -5.22 10.93 18.57
CA GLY A 23 -6.51 11.18 17.91
C GLY A 23 -6.42 11.35 16.39
N GLY A 24 -5.25 11.05 15.79
CA GLY A 24 -4.95 11.31 14.39
C GLY A 24 -5.01 10.07 13.50
N GLU A 25 -4.84 10.29 12.20
CA GLU A 25 -4.62 9.22 11.25
C GLU A 25 -3.28 8.52 11.48
N ALA A 26 -3.26 7.21 11.25
CA ALA A 26 -2.07 6.38 11.33
C ALA A 26 -1.89 5.53 10.08
N LEU A 27 -0.63 5.18 9.81
CA LEU A 27 -0.26 4.14 8.86
C LEU A 27 0.66 3.11 9.50
N ILE A 28 0.61 1.87 9.00
CA ILE A 28 1.53 0.81 9.37
C ILE A 28 2.28 0.29 8.14
N ILE A 29 3.59 0.09 8.28
CA ILE A 29 4.48 -0.49 7.26
C ILE A 29 4.82 -1.92 7.66
N ASP A 30 4.78 -2.84 6.69
CA ASP A 30 5.11 -4.27 6.77
C ASP A 30 4.41 -5.01 7.94
N PRO A 31 3.07 -4.96 8.06
CA PRO A 31 2.35 -5.68 9.10
C PRO A 31 2.41 -7.21 8.88
N VAL A 32 2.69 -7.97 9.93
CA VAL A 32 2.63 -9.44 9.92
C VAL A 32 1.24 -9.93 10.34
N LEU A 33 0.66 -10.91 9.63
CA LEU A 33 -0.71 -11.43 9.87
C LEU A 33 -0.94 -11.84 11.32
N ASP A 34 -0.03 -12.64 11.89
CA ASP A 34 -0.14 -13.18 13.25
C ASP A 34 -0.05 -12.09 14.34
N LYS A 35 0.32 -10.86 13.98
CA LYS A 35 0.43 -9.73 14.90
C LYS A 35 -0.71 -8.73 14.77
N VAL A 36 -1.67 -8.95 13.88
CA VAL A 36 -2.76 -8.00 13.62
C VAL A 36 -3.53 -7.63 14.89
N ASP A 37 -3.85 -8.58 15.76
CA ASP A 37 -4.55 -8.27 17.02
C ASP A 37 -3.74 -7.35 17.94
N ARG A 38 -2.40 -7.48 17.94
CA ARG A 38 -1.50 -6.60 18.67
C ARG A 38 -1.49 -5.20 18.06
N TYR A 39 -1.45 -5.10 16.73
CA TYR A 39 -1.51 -3.81 16.04
C TYR A 39 -2.83 -3.08 16.32
N LEU A 40 -3.96 -3.77 16.22
CA LEU A 40 -5.29 -3.21 16.50
C LEU A 40 -5.42 -2.75 17.95
N ARG A 41 -4.85 -3.49 18.89
CA ARG A 41 -4.80 -3.09 20.30
C ARG A 41 -4.01 -1.79 20.47
N LEU A 42 -2.81 -1.74 19.90
CA LEU A 42 -1.94 -0.56 19.99
C LEU A 42 -2.56 0.68 19.34
N VAL A 43 -3.21 0.52 18.19
CA VAL A 43 -3.96 1.60 17.52
C VAL A 43 -5.05 2.16 18.43
N ARG A 44 -5.81 1.30 19.15
CA ARG A 44 -6.81 1.76 20.12
C ARG A 44 -6.19 2.43 21.35
N GLU A 45 -5.16 1.84 21.94
CA GLU A 45 -4.50 2.35 23.15
C GLU A 45 -3.84 3.72 22.91
N LEU A 46 -3.35 3.96 21.70
CA LEU A 46 -2.77 5.24 21.29
C LEU A 46 -3.79 6.24 20.74
N ASP A 47 -5.09 5.90 20.77
CA ASP A 47 -6.17 6.71 20.20
C ASP A 47 -5.88 7.11 18.75
N LEU A 48 -5.67 6.12 17.88
CA LEU A 48 -5.32 6.33 16.48
C LEU A 48 -6.39 5.76 15.55
N ARG A 49 -6.51 6.34 14.36
CA ARG A 49 -7.31 5.80 13.25
C ARG A 49 -6.38 5.27 12.17
N LEU A 50 -6.26 3.94 12.06
CA LEU A 50 -5.47 3.32 11.00
C LEU A 50 -6.16 3.52 9.64
N VAL A 51 -5.56 4.33 8.78
CA VAL A 51 -6.12 4.66 7.44
C VAL A 51 -5.34 4.03 6.30
N LYS A 52 -4.07 3.67 6.51
CA LYS A 52 -3.23 3.00 5.51
C LYS A 52 -2.42 1.86 6.12
N ALA A 53 -2.35 0.74 5.41
CA ALA A 53 -1.42 -0.34 5.69
C ALA A 53 -0.61 -0.59 4.42
N VAL A 54 0.71 -0.67 4.56
CA VAL A 54 1.65 -0.60 3.43
C VAL A 54 2.62 -1.75 3.54
N ASP A 55 2.86 -2.47 2.45
CA ASP A 55 4.01 -3.37 2.35
C ASP A 55 5.08 -2.74 1.44
N THR A 56 6.35 -2.90 1.84
CA THR A 56 7.52 -2.47 1.07
C THR A 56 7.75 -3.33 -0.16
N HIS A 57 7.39 -4.61 -0.09
CA HIS A 57 7.53 -5.58 -1.17
C HIS A 57 6.65 -6.81 -0.92
N LEU A 58 6.57 -7.74 -1.87
CA LEU A 58 5.93 -9.03 -1.65
C LEU A 58 6.80 -9.93 -0.76
N HIS A 59 6.46 -10.00 0.53
CA HIS A 59 7.20 -10.77 1.54
C HIS A 59 7.18 -12.28 1.30
N ALA A 60 8.29 -12.94 1.63
CA ALA A 60 8.52 -14.37 1.40
C ALA A 60 8.65 -15.21 2.70
N ASP A 61 8.91 -14.53 3.81
CA ASP A 61 9.20 -15.09 5.12
C ASP A 61 7.96 -15.08 6.04
N HIS A 62 6.97 -14.24 5.75
CA HIS A 62 5.72 -14.15 6.51
C HIS A 62 4.52 -13.83 5.61
N ILE A 63 3.31 -14.11 6.13
CA ILE A 63 2.06 -13.69 5.49
C ILE A 63 1.73 -12.27 5.95
N THR A 64 1.43 -11.38 5.02
CA THR A 64 1.11 -9.99 5.32
C THR A 64 -0.23 -9.84 6.05
N GLY A 65 -0.28 -8.87 6.96
CA GLY A 65 -1.48 -8.44 7.68
C GLY A 65 -2.35 -7.45 6.92
N LEU A 66 -1.97 -7.02 5.70
CA LEU A 66 -2.70 -6.01 4.92
C LEU A 66 -4.21 -6.32 4.81
N GLY A 67 -4.57 -7.53 4.36
CA GLY A 67 -5.97 -7.90 4.15
C GLY A 67 -6.79 -7.91 5.45
N LEU A 68 -6.26 -8.50 6.53
CA LEU A 68 -6.98 -8.56 7.80
C LEU A 68 -7.11 -7.17 8.45
N LEU A 69 -6.09 -6.31 8.34
CA LEU A 69 -6.18 -4.92 8.79
C LEU A 69 -7.23 -4.14 8.01
N ARG A 70 -7.25 -4.28 6.68
CA ARG A 70 -8.30 -3.70 5.81
C ARG A 70 -9.69 -4.16 6.24
N ASP A 71 -9.87 -5.45 6.50
CA ASP A 71 -11.18 -5.99 6.85
C ASP A 71 -11.67 -5.50 8.23
N LYS A 72 -10.74 -5.35 9.18
CA LYS A 72 -11.04 -4.90 10.56
C LYS A 72 -11.15 -3.37 10.70
N THR A 73 -10.45 -2.60 9.88
CA THR A 73 -10.33 -1.13 10.06
C THR A 73 -10.83 -0.32 8.86
N ARG A 74 -11.05 -0.97 7.72
CA ARG A 74 -11.31 -0.33 6.42
C ARG A 74 -10.16 0.59 5.97
N CYS A 75 -8.93 0.36 6.43
CA CYS A 75 -7.75 1.05 5.90
C CYS A 75 -7.51 0.71 4.41
N ILE A 76 -6.83 1.61 3.70
CA ILE A 76 -6.36 1.39 2.34
C ILE A 76 -5.09 0.51 2.40
N THR A 77 -5.07 -0.60 1.64
CA THR A 77 -3.86 -1.40 1.41
C THR A 77 -3.02 -0.78 0.30
N VAL A 78 -1.72 -0.66 0.53
CA VAL A 78 -0.80 0.08 -0.34
C VAL A 78 0.44 -0.74 -0.64
N MET A 79 0.87 -0.78 -1.90
CA MET A 79 2.15 -1.33 -2.34
C MET A 79 2.65 -0.57 -3.57
N GLY A 80 3.87 -0.88 -4.01
CA GLY A 80 4.43 -0.41 -5.27
C GLY A 80 3.64 -0.83 -6.52
N GLU A 81 3.72 -0.05 -7.59
CA GLU A 81 2.97 -0.34 -8.84
C GLU A 81 3.43 -1.59 -9.58
N GLN A 82 4.67 -2.06 -9.34
CA GLN A 82 5.25 -3.29 -9.88
C GLN A 82 4.74 -4.55 -9.15
N THR A 83 3.99 -4.38 -8.05
CA THR A 83 3.50 -5.52 -7.29
C THR A 83 2.58 -6.42 -8.13
N LYS A 84 2.75 -7.73 -7.94
CA LYS A 84 1.90 -8.78 -8.52
C LYS A 84 0.75 -9.17 -7.59
N ALA A 85 0.60 -8.47 -6.46
CA ALA A 85 -0.46 -8.74 -5.50
C ALA A 85 -1.81 -8.21 -5.99
N ASP A 86 -2.84 -9.06 -5.88
CA ASP A 86 -4.23 -8.77 -6.31
C ASP A 86 -5.01 -7.92 -5.29
N VAL A 87 -4.35 -7.45 -4.23
CA VAL A 87 -5.00 -7.08 -2.95
C VAL A 87 -4.73 -5.63 -2.54
N VAL A 88 -4.21 -4.86 -3.49
CA VAL A 88 -3.63 -3.56 -3.27
C VAL A 88 -4.57 -2.49 -3.80
N SER A 89 -5.27 -1.87 -2.87
CA SER A 89 -6.26 -0.84 -3.14
C SER A 89 -5.65 0.43 -3.75
N MET A 90 -4.39 0.72 -3.44
CA MET A 90 -3.63 1.86 -3.94
C MET A 90 -2.21 1.45 -4.33
N ARG A 91 -1.82 1.75 -5.57
CA ARG A 91 -0.47 1.52 -6.09
C ARG A 91 0.31 2.83 -6.18
N LEU A 92 1.54 2.81 -5.68
CA LEU A 92 2.45 3.95 -5.69
C LEU A 92 3.57 3.74 -6.72
N ALA A 93 3.90 4.78 -7.46
CA ALA A 93 5.02 4.83 -8.38
C ALA A 93 6.24 5.51 -7.73
N ASP A 94 7.40 5.39 -8.36
CA ASP A 94 8.59 6.16 -7.99
C ASP A 94 8.30 7.68 -8.02
N GLY A 95 8.68 8.39 -6.96
CA GLY A 95 8.46 9.82 -6.82
C GLY A 95 7.05 10.23 -6.37
N ASP A 96 6.15 9.27 -6.14
CA ASP A 96 4.87 9.54 -5.49
C ASP A 96 5.06 9.95 -4.02
N ARG A 97 3.96 10.41 -3.40
CA ARG A 97 3.90 10.73 -1.97
C ARG A 97 2.83 9.88 -1.28
N LEU A 98 3.25 9.10 -0.28
CA LEU A 98 2.36 8.40 0.62
C LEU A 98 1.99 9.33 1.78
N THR A 99 0.72 9.72 1.87
CA THR A 99 0.25 10.75 2.81
C THR A 99 -0.77 10.23 3.81
N ILE A 100 -0.72 10.73 5.04
CA ILE A 100 -1.80 10.68 6.03
C ILE A 100 -1.83 12.04 6.74
N GLU A 101 -2.80 12.30 7.62
CA GLU A 101 -2.87 13.54 8.39
C GLU A 101 -1.52 13.89 9.05
N GLY A 102 -0.90 14.99 8.59
CA GLY A 102 0.34 15.53 9.14
C GLY A 102 1.61 14.76 8.81
N LEU A 103 1.57 13.72 7.97
CA LEU A 103 2.75 12.97 7.53
C LEU A 103 2.75 12.77 6.01
N VAL A 104 3.92 12.96 5.41
CA VAL A 104 4.17 12.78 3.98
C VAL A 104 5.46 11.98 3.84
N LEU A 105 5.38 10.79 3.27
CA LEU A 105 6.52 9.94 2.99
C LEU A 105 6.77 9.97 1.48
N ASP A 106 7.99 10.30 1.08
CA ASP A 106 8.41 10.19 -0.32
C ASP A 106 8.61 8.73 -0.68
N VAL A 107 8.11 8.32 -1.84
CA VAL A 107 8.13 6.94 -2.32
C VAL A 107 9.30 6.78 -3.28
N VAL A 108 10.19 5.84 -2.97
CA VAL A 108 11.37 5.55 -3.79
C VAL A 108 11.32 4.11 -4.24
N TYR A 109 11.28 3.88 -5.54
CA TYR A 109 11.40 2.53 -6.10
C TYR A 109 12.84 2.04 -5.90
N THR A 110 12.99 0.90 -5.22
CA THR A 110 14.29 0.36 -4.80
C THR A 110 14.39 -1.15 -5.10
N PRO A 111 14.24 -1.56 -6.38
CA PRO A 111 14.28 -2.95 -6.77
C PRO A 111 15.62 -3.61 -6.45
N GLY A 112 15.59 -4.92 -6.34
CA GLY A 112 16.78 -5.75 -6.26
C GLY A 112 16.62 -6.92 -5.31
N HIS A 113 16.08 -6.68 -4.11
CA HIS A 113 15.61 -7.80 -3.28
C HIS A 113 14.44 -8.50 -3.96
N THR A 114 13.45 -7.71 -4.36
CA THR A 114 12.39 -8.09 -5.31
C THR A 114 12.28 -7.03 -6.42
N ASP A 115 11.58 -7.36 -7.49
CA ASP A 115 11.22 -6.46 -8.59
C ASP A 115 10.07 -5.49 -8.23
N ASP A 116 9.51 -5.62 -7.02
CA ASP A 116 8.47 -4.74 -6.48
C ASP A 116 8.85 -4.06 -5.16
N SER A 117 10.15 -4.00 -4.85
CA SER A 117 10.66 -3.37 -3.64
C SER A 117 10.62 -1.84 -3.68
N TYR A 118 10.10 -1.25 -2.61
CA TYR A 118 10.02 0.19 -2.39
C TYR A 118 10.54 0.58 -1.01
N SER A 119 11.11 1.79 -0.96
CA SER A 119 11.50 2.46 0.28
C SER A 119 10.64 3.71 0.51
N PHE A 120 10.39 4.03 1.78
CA PHE A 120 9.59 5.18 2.18
C PHE A 120 10.42 6.16 3.02
N VAL A 121 10.51 7.41 2.57
CA VAL A 121 11.43 8.41 3.14
C VAL A 121 10.65 9.50 3.88
N LEU A 122 11.05 9.75 5.12
CA LEU A 122 10.71 10.93 5.92
C LEU A 122 11.95 11.84 6.02
N PRO A 123 11.79 13.11 6.46
CA PRO A 123 12.93 14.01 6.60
C PRO A 123 14.10 13.50 7.47
N ASP A 124 13.81 12.66 8.47
CA ASP A 124 14.80 12.16 9.43
C ASP A 124 15.15 10.67 9.26
N ARG A 125 14.40 9.92 8.44
CA ARG A 125 14.54 8.46 8.36
C ARG A 125 14.06 7.88 7.03
N VAL A 126 14.52 6.67 6.72
CA VAL A 126 14.03 5.87 5.60
C VAL A 126 13.66 4.47 6.08
N PHE A 127 12.52 3.98 5.59
CA PHE A 127 12.10 2.59 5.70
C PHE A 127 12.56 1.87 4.44
N THR A 128 13.52 0.96 4.57
CA THR A 128 14.27 0.42 3.43
C THR A 128 13.77 -0.93 2.94
N GLY A 129 12.71 -1.46 3.56
CA GLY A 129 12.27 -2.83 3.35
C GLY A 129 13.45 -3.79 3.50
N ASP A 130 13.59 -4.70 2.56
CA ASP A 130 14.75 -5.59 2.45
C ASP A 130 15.76 -5.12 1.40
N THR A 131 15.69 -3.89 0.88
CA THR A 131 16.74 -3.39 -0.03
C THR A 131 18.06 -3.18 0.74
N LEU A 132 18.02 -2.42 1.84
CA LEU A 132 19.17 -2.14 2.72
C LEU A 132 18.87 -2.60 4.13
N LEU A 133 19.78 -3.38 4.73
CA LEU A 133 19.69 -3.89 6.10
C LEU A 133 20.82 -3.31 6.96
N ILE A 134 20.75 -3.50 8.28
CA ILE A 134 21.81 -3.06 9.19
C ILE A 134 23.05 -3.94 8.96
N ARG A 135 24.15 -3.34 8.50
CA ARG A 135 25.39 -4.05 8.12
C ARG A 135 25.17 -5.17 7.09
N GLY A 136 24.16 -5.03 6.24
CA GLY A 136 23.83 -6.00 5.20
C GLY A 136 22.88 -5.44 4.13
N THR A 137 22.39 -6.32 3.28
CA THR A 137 21.40 -6.02 2.23
C THR A 137 20.43 -7.20 2.13
N GLY A 138 19.27 -7.04 1.52
CA GLY A 138 18.43 -8.20 1.20
C GLY A 138 19.14 -9.13 0.22
N ARG A 139 18.74 -10.40 0.22
CA ARG A 139 19.21 -11.36 -0.79
C ARG A 139 18.62 -11.05 -2.16
N THR A 140 19.25 -11.53 -3.23
CA THR A 140 18.87 -11.21 -4.62
C THR A 140 18.84 -12.44 -5.53
N ASP A 141 18.82 -13.63 -4.94
CA ASP A 141 18.98 -14.92 -5.59
C ASP A 141 17.66 -15.63 -5.93
N PHE A 142 16.52 -14.97 -5.68
CA PHE A 142 15.22 -15.42 -6.16
C PHE A 142 14.93 -14.95 -7.59
N PRO A 143 13.99 -15.60 -8.32
CA PRO A 143 13.69 -15.23 -9.69
C PRO A 143 13.27 -13.77 -9.93
N ASN A 144 12.79 -13.09 -8.89
CA ASN A 144 12.43 -11.68 -8.92
C ASN A 144 13.49 -10.76 -8.28
N GLY A 145 14.62 -11.29 -7.84
CA GLY A 145 15.75 -10.53 -7.31
C GLY A 145 16.79 -10.23 -8.40
N ASP A 146 17.52 -9.13 -8.24
CA ASP A 146 18.63 -8.73 -9.11
C ASP A 146 19.66 -7.89 -8.35
N ALA A 147 20.90 -8.39 -8.28
CA ALA A 147 21.98 -7.72 -7.54
C ALA A 147 22.45 -6.40 -8.18
N ARG A 148 22.35 -6.24 -9.51
CA ARG A 148 22.68 -4.98 -10.19
C ARG A 148 21.63 -3.93 -9.89
N HIS A 149 20.34 -4.29 -9.97
CA HIS A 149 19.26 -3.38 -9.57
C HIS A 149 19.39 -3.00 -8.09
N GLN A 150 19.71 -3.96 -7.21
CA GLN A 150 19.91 -3.64 -5.79
C GLN A 150 21.06 -2.66 -5.57
N TYR A 151 22.17 -2.84 -6.30
CA TYR A 151 23.29 -1.90 -6.27
C TYR A 151 22.86 -0.50 -6.72
N GLU A 152 22.14 -0.37 -7.83
CA GLU A 152 21.64 0.92 -8.32
C GLU A 152 20.67 1.59 -7.32
N SER A 153 19.78 0.81 -6.71
CA SER A 153 18.87 1.26 -5.67
C SER A 153 19.63 1.79 -4.44
N ILE A 154 20.66 1.07 -4.00
CA ILE A 154 21.43 1.47 -2.82
C ILE A 154 22.33 2.67 -3.15
N PHE A 155 23.26 2.54 -4.10
CA PHE A 155 24.27 3.56 -4.39
C PHE A 155 23.71 4.77 -5.14
N GLY A 156 22.74 4.55 -6.03
CA GLY A 156 22.14 5.60 -6.85
C GLY A 156 21.00 6.36 -6.16
N ARG A 157 20.39 5.79 -5.11
CA ARG A 157 19.21 6.37 -4.44
C ARG A 157 19.43 6.49 -2.93
N LEU A 158 19.45 5.38 -2.21
CA LEU A 158 19.43 5.39 -0.73
C LEU A 158 20.67 6.08 -0.13
N LEU A 159 21.87 5.77 -0.62
CA LEU A 159 23.11 6.39 -0.14
C LEU A 159 23.25 7.86 -0.58
N ARG A 160 22.34 8.40 -1.39
CA ARG A 160 22.30 9.85 -1.67
C ARG A 160 21.53 10.64 -0.61
N LEU A 161 20.81 9.96 0.28
CA LEU A 161 20.20 10.59 1.44
C LEU A 161 21.28 11.15 2.39
N PRO A 162 20.96 12.17 3.21
CA PRO A 162 21.89 12.72 4.20
C PRO A 162 22.40 11.64 5.15
N ASP A 163 23.68 11.70 5.51
CA ASP A 163 24.31 10.76 6.44
C ASP A 163 23.57 10.55 7.77
N PRO A 164 22.99 11.57 8.45
CA PRO A 164 22.25 11.35 9.70
C PRO A 164 20.88 10.69 9.53
N THR A 165 20.43 10.42 8.29
CA THR A 165 19.14 9.77 8.04
C THR A 165 19.13 8.39 8.66
N LEU A 166 18.16 8.13 9.56
CA LEU A 166 18.00 6.83 10.21
C LEU A 166 17.54 5.77 9.21
N VAL A 167 18.08 4.55 9.30
CA VAL A 167 17.73 3.42 8.44
C VAL A 167 16.93 2.41 9.25
N TYR A 168 15.71 2.14 8.80
CA TYR A 168 14.76 1.19 9.39
C TYR A 168 14.43 0.07 8.38
N PRO A 169 15.07 -1.11 8.47
CA PRO A 169 14.83 -2.22 7.55
C PRO A 169 13.54 -2.98 7.87
N ALA A 170 13.09 -3.85 6.97
CA ALA A 170 12.02 -4.80 7.28
C ALA A 170 12.48 -5.96 8.16
N HIS A 171 13.78 -6.29 8.18
CA HIS A 171 14.30 -7.41 8.98
C HIS A 171 15.60 -7.08 9.71
N ASP A 172 15.78 -7.72 10.87
CA ASP A 172 17.08 -7.89 11.51
C ASP A 172 17.14 -9.22 12.29
N TYR A 173 18.30 -9.87 12.25
CA TYR A 173 18.51 -11.21 12.81
C TYR A 173 19.48 -11.22 14.02
N LYS A 174 19.95 -10.06 14.46
CA LYS A 174 20.97 -9.89 15.50
C LYS A 174 20.45 -9.12 16.73
N GLY A 175 19.26 -8.54 16.64
CA GLY A 175 18.69 -7.65 17.64
C GLY A 175 19.01 -6.17 17.43
N ASP A 176 19.61 -5.80 16.30
CA ASP A 176 19.85 -4.42 15.92
C ASP A 176 18.53 -3.78 15.44
N THR A 177 18.24 -2.57 15.90
CA THR A 177 16.93 -1.93 15.67
C THR A 177 16.96 -0.79 14.65
N VAL A 178 18.09 -0.09 14.51
CA VAL A 178 18.24 1.09 13.66
C VAL A 178 19.71 1.31 13.32
N SER A 179 19.99 1.86 12.13
CA SER A 179 21.31 2.36 11.72
C SER A 179 21.16 3.77 11.13
N THR A 180 22.19 4.28 10.46
CA THR A 180 22.14 5.53 9.67
C THR A 180 22.74 5.34 8.29
N ILE A 181 22.37 6.20 7.34
CA ILE A 181 22.98 6.19 6.00
C ILE A 181 24.49 6.37 6.08
N GLY A 182 24.99 7.26 6.95
CA GLY A 182 26.42 7.48 7.16
C GLY A 182 27.12 6.23 7.71
N GLU A 183 26.50 5.55 8.67
CA GLU A 183 27.02 4.30 9.19
C GLU A 183 27.05 3.20 8.14
N GLU A 184 25.99 3.02 7.35
CA GLU A 184 25.95 1.98 6.32
C GLU A 184 26.98 2.26 5.22
N LYS A 185 27.16 3.52 4.79
CA LYS A 185 28.26 3.89 3.86
C LYS A 185 29.63 3.46 4.41
N ALA A 186 29.89 3.76 5.68
CA ALA A 186 31.21 3.58 6.26
C ALA A 186 31.52 2.12 6.63
N PHE A 187 30.51 1.34 7.06
CA PHE A 187 30.77 0.06 7.73
C PHE A 187 29.89 -1.10 7.27
N ASN A 188 28.98 -0.91 6.31
CA ASN A 188 28.27 -2.07 5.74
C ASN A 188 29.25 -2.88 4.88
N PRO A 189 29.55 -4.14 5.25
CA PRO A 189 30.57 -4.94 4.58
C PRO A 189 30.23 -5.25 3.13
N ARG A 190 28.95 -5.23 2.74
CA ARG A 190 28.51 -5.46 1.36
C ARG A 190 28.63 -4.21 0.48
N LEU A 191 28.78 -3.04 1.09
CA LEU A 191 28.94 -1.77 0.37
C LEU A 191 30.40 -1.37 0.17
N GLN A 192 31.35 -2.12 0.76
CA GLN A 192 32.79 -1.88 0.62
C GLN A 192 33.35 -2.46 -0.69
N VAL A 193 32.70 -2.09 -1.79
CA VAL A 193 32.97 -2.58 -3.15
C VAL A 193 33.43 -1.44 -4.05
N LYS A 194 34.25 -1.75 -5.06
CA LYS A 194 34.77 -0.77 -6.03
C LYS A 194 33.93 -0.67 -7.29
N SER A 195 33.06 -1.63 -7.54
CA SER A 195 32.19 -1.67 -8.71
C SER A 195 30.90 -2.45 -8.46
N VAL A 196 29.92 -2.27 -9.35
CA VAL A 196 28.71 -3.09 -9.40
C VAL A 196 29.02 -4.58 -9.60
N ASP A 197 30.08 -4.91 -10.35
CA ASP A 197 30.44 -6.31 -10.62
C ASP A 197 30.96 -7.01 -9.35
N GLU A 198 31.74 -6.32 -8.53
CA GLU A 198 32.20 -6.83 -7.23
C GLU A 198 31.02 -7.03 -6.26
N TYR A 199 30.04 -6.11 -6.28
CA TYR A 199 28.79 -6.29 -5.52
C TYR A 199 28.02 -7.54 -5.97
N VAL A 200 27.83 -7.71 -7.28
CA VAL A 200 27.15 -8.87 -7.86
C VAL A 200 27.87 -10.17 -7.49
N GLU A 201 29.21 -10.18 -7.52
CA GLU A 201 30.00 -11.35 -7.12
C GLU A 201 29.80 -11.71 -5.64
N ILE A 202 29.82 -10.71 -4.74
CA ILE A 202 29.51 -10.91 -3.32
C ILE A 202 28.12 -11.51 -3.15
N MET A 203 27.11 -10.91 -3.77
CA MET A 203 25.71 -11.32 -3.60
C MET A 203 25.45 -12.74 -4.14
N ASN A 204 26.00 -13.07 -5.31
CA ASN A 204 25.88 -14.41 -5.91
C ASN A 204 26.64 -15.49 -5.13
N SER A 205 27.61 -15.08 -4.32
CA SER A 205 28.40 -15.99 -3.47
C SER A 205 27.74 -16.27 -2.11
N LEU A 206 26.63 -15.57 -1.78
CA LEU A 206 25.89 -15.80 -0.54
C LEU A 206 25.16 -17.15 -0.59
N LYS A 207 25.68 -18.14 0.15
CA LYS A 207 25.08 -19.47 0.27
C LYS A 207 24.00 -19.48 1.36
N LEU A 208 22.89 -18.78 1.11
CA LEU A 208 21.78 -18.66 2.06
C LEU A 208 20.80 -19.83 1.94
N ALA A 209 20.30 -20.31 3.07
CA ALA A 209 19.19 -21.27 3.08
C ALA A 209 17.92 -20.62 2.52
N ASN A 210 17.05 -21.40 1.89
CA ASN A 210 15.74 -20.91 1.44
C ASN A 210 14.87 -20.48 2.65
N PRO A 211 14.08 -19.40 2.53
CA PRO A 211 13.12 -19.01 3.55
C PRO A 211 12.12 -20.13 3.80
N LYS A 212 11.90 -20.43 5.08
CA LYS A 212 11.06 -21.57 5.49
C LYS A 212 9.61 -21.48 5.02
N MET A 213 9.13 -20.26 4.81
CA MET A 213 7.74 -19.96 4.47
C MET A 213 7.52 -19.62 2.99
N MET A 214 8.56 -19.59 2.14
CA MET A 214 8.47 -19.08 0.76
C MET A 214 7.30 -19.67 -0.03
N ASP A 215 7.19 -21.00 -0.05
CA ASP A 215 6.17 -21.74 -0.82
C ASP A 215 4.73 -21.54 -0.30
N VAL A 216 4.58 -20.91 0.86
CA VAL A 216 3.29 -20.60 1.49
C VAL A 216 3.02 -19.09 1.45
N ALA A 217 4.00 -18.28 1.88
CA ALA A 217 3.90 -16.85 2.03
C ALA A 217 3.72 -16.14 0.68
N VAL A 218 4.53 -16.43 -0.33
CA VAL A 218 4.42 -15.75 -1.63
C VAL A 218 3.06 -16.00 -2.29
N PRO A 219 2.57 -17.26 -2.43
CA PRO A 219 1.24 -17.50 -2.97
C PRO A 219 0.11 -16.90 -2.12
N ALA A 220 0.24 -16.91 -0.79
CA ALA A 220 -0.74 -16.30 0.10
C ALA A 220 -0.77 -14.77 -0.08
N ASN A 221 0.40 -14.12 -0.09
CA ASN A 221 0.56 -12.67 -0.21
C ASN A 221 0.09 -12.14 -1.56
N MET A 222 0.17 -12.95 -2.63
CA MET A 222 -0.48 -12.63 -3.90
C MET A 222 -2.02 -12.62 -3.82
N LYS A 223 -2.62 -13.42 -2.91
CA LYS A 223 -4.06 -13.75 -2.87
C LYS A 223 -4.82 -13.29 -1.60
N VAL A 224 -4.26 -12.45 -0.75
CA VAL A 224 -4.90 -11.89 0.49
C VAL A 224 -6.15 -10.99 0.26
N GLY A 225 -6.80 -11.11 -0.91
CA GLY A 225 -7.77 -10.14 -1.44
C GLY A 225 -9.21 -10.42 -1.01
N LEU A 226 -10.02 -9.36 -0.99
CA LEU A 226 -11.46 -9.50 -1.08
C LEU A 226 -11.79 -10.19 -2.40
N GLN A 227 -12.59 -11.27 -2.35
CA GLN A 227 -13.11 -11.90 -3.56
C GLN A 227 -14.09 -10.92 -4.21
N GLN A 228 -13.63 -10.13 -5.19
CA GLN A 228 -14.51 -9.29 -6.02
C GLN A 228 -15.63 -10.14 -6.63
N ASP A 229 -15.35 -11.41 -6.92
CA ASP A 229 -16.31 -12.43 -7.32
C ASP A 229 -17.52 -12.53 -6.38
N GLU A 230 -17.34 -12.36 -5.06
CA GLU A 230 -18.45 -12.42 -4.10
C GLU A 230 -19.36 -11.19 -4.20
N ILE A 231 -18.79 -10.01 -4.48
CA ILE A 231 -19.54 -8.75 -4.65
C ILE A 231 -20.24 -8.74 -6.01
N ALA A 232 -19.57 -9.23 -7.06
CA ALA A 232 -20.17 -9.43 -8.37
C ALA A 232 -21.36 -10.40 -8.30
N ARG A 233 -21.25 -11.50 -7.53
CA ARG A 233 -22.36 -12.44 -7.27
C ARG A 233 -23.57 -11.79 -6.57
N ARG A 234 -23.37 -10.70 -5.82
CA ARG A 234 -24.46 -9.94 -5.18
C ARG A 234 -25.16 -8.96 -6.12
N GLY A 235 -24.69 -8.82 -7.37
CA GLY A 235 -25.29 -7.95 -8.38
C GLY A 235 -25.01 -6.46 -8.15
N TRP A 236 -23.98 -6.12 -7.39
CA TRP A 236 -23.61 -4.72 -7.10
C TRP A 236 -22.43 -4.20 -7.93
N ALA A 237 -22.04 -4.94 -8.96
CA ALA A 237 -21.02 -4.54 -9.92
C ALA A 237 -21.68 -4.10 -11.23
N ALA A 238 -21.16 -3.03 -11.82
CA ALA A 238 -21.41 -2.63 -13.19
C ALA A 238 -20.09 -2.79 -13.97
N ASN A 239 -20.11 -3.55 -15.06
CA ASN A 239 -18.95 -3.64 -15.92
C ASN A 239 -18.69 -2.31 -16.64
N ALA A 240 -17.56 -2.18 -17.33
CA ALA A 240 -17.17 -0.92 -17.96
C ALA A 240 -18.20 -0.41 -19.01
N SER A 241 -18.83 -1.32 -19.76
CA SER A 241 -19.86 -0.95 -20.75
C SER A 241 -21.13 -0.42 -20.08
N GLU A 242 -21.58 -1.09 -19.02
CA GLU A 242 -22.72 -0.64 -18.21
C GLU A 242 -22.43 0.70 -17.54
N ALA A 243 -21.23 0.87 -16.99
CA ALA A 243 -20.79 2.12 -16.40
C ALA A 243 -20.82 3.28 -17.42
N LEU A 244 -20.35 3.03 -18.65
CA LEU A 244 -20.41 4.02 -19.75
C LEU A 244 -21.86 4.40 -20.07
N ALA A 245 -22.77 3.44 -20.10
CA ALA A 245 -24.19 3.68 -20.33
C ALA A 245 -24.89 4.39 -19.15
N LEU A 246 -24.33 4.32 -17.94
CA LEU A 246 -24.81 5.03 -16.76
C LEU A 246 -24.29 6.47 -16.68
N ALA A 247 -23.13 6.75 -17.27
CA ALA A 247 -22.52 8.07 -17.21
C ALA A 247 -23.36 9.14 -17.90
N GLY A 248 -23.48 10.30 -17.26
CA GLY A 248 -24.27 11.43 -17.76
C GLY A 248 -25.79 11.31 -17.55
N LYS A 249 -26.29 10.17 -17.05
CA LYS A 249 -27.72 10.03 -16.74
C LYS A 249 -28.11 10.91 -15.53
N PRO A 250 -29.26 11.60 -15.59
CA PRO A 250 -29.68 12.55 -14.55
C PRO A 250 -30.07 11.87 -13.24
N ASP A 251 -30.39 10.58 -13.24
CA ASP A 251 -30.70 9.75 -12.08
C ASP A 251 -29.47 9.03 -11.50
N VAL A 252 -28.26 9.29 -12.04
CA VAL A 252 -27.01 8.68 -11.57
C VAL A 252 -26.10 9.74 -10.94
N ALA A 253 -25.33 9.32 -9.93
CA ALA A 253 -24.19 10.06 -9.40
C ALA A 253 -22.95 9.17 -9.41
N LEU A 254 -21.92 9.59 -10.16
CA LEU A 254 -20.61 8.94 -10.18
C LEU A 254 -19.78 9.43 -8.99
N ILE A 255 -19.25 8.53 -8.17
CA ILE A 255 -18.49 8.86 -6.96
C ILE A 255 -17.05 8.36 -7.11
N ASP A 256 -16.10 9.29 -7.19
CA ASP A 256 -14.66 9.02 -7.24
C ASP A 256 -14.12 8.86 -5.82
N LEU A 257 -13.66 7.65 -5.48
CA LEU A 257 -13.12 7.31 -4.16
C LEU A 257 -11.61 7.48 -4.04
N ARG A 258 -10.93 7.84 -5.14
CA ARG A 258 -9.48 7.93 -5.20
C ARG A 258 -8.95 9.13 -4.43
N GLU A 259 -7.70 9.09 -4.05
CA GLU A 259 -7.02 10.26 -3.48
C GLU A 259 -6.74 11.32 -4.56
N ARG A 260 -6.49 12.55 -4.11
CA ARG A 260 -6.24 13.68 -5.02
C ARG A 260 -5.06 13.42 -5.96
N SER A 261 -3.98 12.82 -5.47
CA SER A 261 -2.78 12.47 -6.26
C SER A 261 -3.12 11.51 -7.41
N GLU A 262 -3.94 10.49 -7.14
CA GLU A 262 -4.40 9.55 -8.17
C GLU A 262 -5.23 10.26 -9.25
N ARG A 263 -6.10 11.21 -8.85
CA ARG A 263 -6.94 12.00 -9.76
C ARG A 263 -6.09 12.91 -10.66
N GLU A 264 -5.11 13.60 -10.09
CA GLU A 264 -4.17 14.45 -10.81
C GLU A 264 -3.35 13.65 -11.84
N ARG A 265 -2.90 12.44 -11.49
CA ARG A 265 -2.12 11.58 -12.38
C ARG A 265 -2.96 10.95 -13.49
N GLN A 266 -4.14 10.44 -13.14
CA GLN A 266 -4.90 9.55 -14.02
C GLN A 266 -6.07 10.20 -14.74
N GLY A 267 -6.46 11.42 -14.38
CA GLY A 267 -7.71 12.07 -14.80
C GLY A 267 -8.93 11.55 -14.03
N ILE A 268 -10.09 12.13 -14.32
CA ILE A 268 -11.38 11.85 -13.65
C ILE A 268 -12.51 11.63 -14.67
N ILE A 269 -13.57 10.94 -14.26
CA ILE A 269 -14.80 10.87 -15.06
C ILE A 269 -15.56 12.19 -14.89
N ALA A 270 -15.94 12.84 -15.98
CA ALA A 270 -16.61 14.14 -15.96
C ALA A 270 -17.92 14.09 -15.14
N GLY A 271 -18.14 15.12 -14.32
CA GLY A 271 -19.32 15.20 -13.45
C GLY A 271 -19.30 14.29 -12.22
N SER A 272 -18.21 13.55 -11.97
CA SER A 272 -18.08 12.74 -10.75
C SER A 272 -17.87 13.59 -9.50
N LEU A 273 -18.52 13.20 -8.41
CA LEU A 273 -18.33 13.75 -7.07
C LEU A 273 -17.11 13.09 -6.42
N HIS A 274 -16.24 13.90 -5.81
CA HIS A 274 -15.05 13.39 -5.14
C HIS A 274 -15.33 13.14 -3.65
N VAL A 275 -15.29 11.87 -3.25
CA VAL A 275 -15.44 11.46 -1.84
C VAL A 275 -14.33 10.44 -1.55
N PRO A 276 -13.13 10.88 -1.10
CA PRO A 276 -12.03 9.97 -0.82
C PRO A 276 -12.46 8.83 0.11
N TYR A 277 -12.00 7.60 -0.19
CA TYR A 277 -12.36 6.41 0.57
C TYR A 277 -12.21 6.53 2.10
N PRO A 278 -11.16 7.17 2.67
CA PRO A 278 -11.04 7.35 4.12
C PRO A 278 -12.15 8.18 4.77
N ARG A 279 -12.89 8.96 3.96
CA ARG A 279 -14.05 9.78 4.36
C ARG A 279 -15.36 9.15 3.94
N LEU A 280 -15.37 7.93 3.40
CA LEU A 280 -16.61 7.33 2.92
C LEU A 280 -17.66 7.21 4.02
N GLN A 281 -17.27 6.71 5.21
CA GLN A 281 -18.21 6.41 6.31
C GLN A 281 -19.03 7.63 6.74
N GLU A 282 -18.37 8.78 6.94
CA GLU A 282 -19.06 10.05 7.27
C GLU A 282 -20.01 10.52 6.16
N ASN A 283 -19.76 10.13 4.90
CA ASN A 283 -20.56 10.54 3.75
C ASN A 283 -21.77 9.63 3.49
N ILE A 284 -21.69 8.34 3.84
CA ILE A 284 -22.78 7.36 3.64
C ILE A 284 -23.69 7.20 4.86
N ALA A 285 -23.22 7.61 6.05
CA ALA A 285 -24.05 7.62 7.26
C ALA A 285 -25.21 8.62 7.14
N PRO A 286 -26.32 8.43 7.89
CA PRO A 286 -27.42 9.40 7.93
C PRO A 286 -26.94 10.83 8.22
N GLY A 287 -27.38 11.79 7.41
CA GLY A 287 -26.90 13.19 7.45
C GLY A 287 -25.61 13.46 6.66
N GLY A 288 -24.93 12.42 6.16
CA GLY A 288 -23.78 12.54 5.28
C GLY A 288 -24.16 12.94 3.84
N LEU A 289 -23.20 13.50 3.10
CA LEU A 289 -23.43 14.03 1.75
C LEU A 289 -24.08 13.02 0.79
N LEU A 290 -23.55 11.80 0.72
CA LEU A 290 -24.05 10.78 -0.21
C LEU A 290 -25.39 10.24 0.25
N HIS A 291 -25.58 10.10 1.56
CA HIS A 291 -26.85 9.67 2.13
C HIS A 291 -27.97 10.66 1.81
N GLU A 292 -27.74 11.95 2.06
CA GLU A 292 -28.73 13.00 1.78
C GLU A 292 -28.96 13.18 0.28
N LEU A 293 -27.92 13.03 -0.55
CA LEU A 293 -28.07 13.06 -2.01
C LEU A 293 -29.06 11.97 -2.48
N VAL A 294 -28.89 10.73 -2.03
CA VAL A 294 -29.80 9.63 -2.39
C VAL A 294 -31.20 9.90 -1.85
N ARG A 295 -31.31 10.33 -0.58
CA ARG A 295 -32.58 10.62 0.06
C ARG A 295 -33.37 11.73 -0.64
N SER A 296 -32.70 12.80 -1.08
CA SER A 296 -33.36 13.98 -1.64
C SER A 296 -33.66 13.85 -3.14
N THR A 297 -32.89 13.04 -3.87
CA THR A 297 -32.98 12.95 -5.34
C THR A 297 -33.38 11.58 -5.86
N GLY A 298 -33.28 10.53 -5.03
CA GLY A 298 -33.44 9.14 -5.47
C GLY A 298 -32.30 8.65 -6.39
N LYS A 299 -31.21 9.42 -6.53
CA LYS A 299 -30.11 9.07 -7.43
C LYS A 299 -29.46 7.74 -7.06
N ARG A 300 -29.10 6.98 -8.09
CA ARG A 300 -28.25 5.80 -7.98
C ARG A 300 -26.78 6.21 -7.81
N LEU A 301 -26.11 5.67 -6.80
CA LEU A 301 -24.67 5.85 -6.61
C LEU A 301 -23.89 4.83 -7.44
N VAL A 302 -22.94 5.31 -8.24
CA VAL A 302 -21.99 4.49 -8.99
C VAL A 302 -20.58 4.85 -8.52
N LEU A 303 -20.04 4.03 -7.63
CA LEU A 303 -18.76 4.27 -6.99
C LEU A 303 -17.61 3.71 -7.83
N TYR A 304 -16.47 4.40 -7.87
CA TYR A 304 -15.29 3.88 -8.54
C TYR A 304 -14.00 4.29 -7.83
N CYS A 305 -12.97 3.48 -8.05
CA CYS A 305 -11.61 3.75 -7.62
C CYS A 305 -10.64 3.42 -8.77
N ALA A 306 -9.35 3.24 -8.49
CA ALA A 306 -8.37 2.90 -9.53
C ALA A 306 -8.68 1.55 -10.20
N PHE A 307 -8.85 0.48 -9.41
CA PHE A 307 -8.92 -0.91 -9.89
C PHE A 307 -10.17 -1.68 -9.43
N GLY A 308 -11.15 -1.00 -8.83
CA GLY A 308 -12.42 -1.61 -8.41
C GLY A 308 -12.47 -2.06 -6.94
N GLU A 309 -11.35 -2.36 -6.30
CA GLU A 309 -11.30 -2.90 -4.93
C GLU A 309 -11.94 -1.99 -3.86
N ARG A 310 -11.46 -0.74 -3.73
CA ARG A 310 -12.01 0.23 -2.76
C ARG A 310 -13.49 0.49 -3.02
N SER A 311 -13.89 0.56 -4.28
CA SER A 311 -15.27 0.81 -4.66
C SER A 311 -16.18 -0.39 -4.38
N ALA A 312 -15.67 -1.62 -4.48
CA ALA A 312 -16.41 -2.81 -4.10
C ALA A 312 -16.67 -2.82 -2.58
N MET A 313 -15.65 -2.52 -1.76
CA MET A 313 -15.83 -2.34 -0.31
C MET A 313 -16.79 -1.19 0.02
N ALA A 314 -16.69 -0.09 -0.70
CA ALA A 314 -17.51 1.09 -0.48
C ALA A 314 -18.99 0.83 -0.74
N VAL A 315 -19.29 0.02 -1.77
CA VAL A 315 -20.66 -0.43 -2.06
C VAL A 315 -21.21 -1.27 -0.93
N GLN A 316 -20.46 -2.25 -0.42
CA GLN A 316 -20.91 -3.03 0.74
C GLN A 316 -21.24 -2.11 1.93
N ALA A 317 -20.35 -1.17 2.24
CA ALA A 317 -20.59 -0.21 3.32
C ALA A 317 -21.83 0.67 3.07
N ALA A 318 -22.05 1.11 1.83
CA ALA A 318 -23.23 1.88 1.46
C ALA A 318 -24.52 1.07 1.59
N GLN A 319 -24.51 -0.20 1.20
CA GLN A 319 -25.62 -1.14 1.36
C GLN A 319 -25.96 -1.33 2.85
N ASP A 320 -24.95 -1.48 3.71
CA ASP A 320 -25.14 -1.60 5.17
C ASP A 320 -25.78 -0.34 5.80
N GLN A 321 -25.62 0.83 5.16
CA GLN A 321 -26.25 2.11 5.55
C GLN A 321 -27.60 2.37 4.86
N GLY A 322 -28.15 1.38 4.15
CA GLY A 322 -29.45 1.47 3.49
C GLY A 322 -29.44 2.14 2.11
N LEU A 323 -28.27 2.43 1.54
CA LEU A 323 -28.13 2.98 0.18
C LEU A 323 -28.19 1.86 -0.87
N THR A 324 -29.34 1.20 -0.96
CA THR A 324 -29.50 -0.09 -1.65
C THR A 324 -29.33 -0.05 -3.17
N SER A 325 -29.43 1.14 -3.79
CA SER A 325 -29.19 1.33 -5.22
C SER A 325 -27.70 1.44 -5.59
N ALA A 326 -26.80 1.51 -4.60
CA ALA A 326 -25.38 1.70 -4.84
C ALA A 326 -24.75 0.49 -5.56
N CYS A 327 -23.94 0.77 -6.57
CA CYS A 327 -23.08 -0.21 -7.25
C CYS A 327 -21.70 0.38 -7.53
N HIS A 328 -20.75 -0.44 -7.97
CA HIS A 328 -19.42 0.05 -8.37
C HIS A 328 -19.06 -0.30 -9.81
N ILE A 329 -18.09 0.44 -10.35
CA ILE A 329 -17.43 0.07 -11.61
C ILE A 329 -16.45 -1.06 -11.32
N GLU A 330 -16.68 -2.23 -11.90
CA GLU A 330 -15.78 -3.37 -11.86
C GLU A 330 -14.46 -3.01 -12.57
N GLY A 331 -13.32 -3.32 -11.93
CA GLY A 331 -12.00 -2.91 -12.44
C GLY A 331 -11.72 -1.41 -12.40
N GLY A 332 -12.63 -0.59 -11.86
CA GLY A 332 -12.44 0.84 -11.62
C GLY A 332 -12.20 1.68 -12.87
N ILE A 333 -11.48 2.79 -12.72
CA ILE A 333 -11.15 3.70 -13.83
C ILE A 333 -10.21 3.06 -14.86
N ASP A 334 -9.46 2.05 -14.45
CA ASP A 334 -8.59 1.28 -15.35
C ASP A 334 -9.41 0.48 -16.37
N ALA A 335 -10.46 -0.21 -15.93
CA ALA A 335 -11.41 -0.87 -16.83
C ALA A 335 -12.19 0.14 -17.69
N TRP A 336 -12.59 1.27 -17.12
CA TRP A 336 -13.21 2.38 -17.86
C TRP A 336 -12.33 2.86 -19.02
N LYS A 337 -11.02 3.04 -18.79
CA LYS A 337 -10.04 3.42 -19.81
C LYS A 337 -9.90 2.36 -20.90
N ARG A 338 -9.79 1.07 -20.52
CA ARG A 338 -9.74 -0.03 -21.49
C ARG A 338 -10.98 -0.11 -22.38
N ALA A 339 -12.13 0.32 -21.87
CA ALA A 339 -13.37 0.44 -22.62
C ALA A 339 -13.49 1.77 -23.42
N ASN A 340 -12.41 2.55 -23.55
CA ASN A 340 -12.38 3.86 -24.22
C ASN A 340 -13.30 4.91 -23.60
N GLY A 341 -13.55 4.82 -22.29
CA GLY A 341 -14.34 5.80 -21.57
C GLY A 341 -13.66 7.17 -21.48
N PRO A 342 -14.39 8.29 -21.68
CA PRO A 342 -13.80 9.62 -21.66
C PRO A 342 -13.34 10.01 -20.25
N LEU A 343 -12.24 10.76 -20.19
CA LEU A 343 -11.71 11.33 -18.96
C LEU A 343 -11.36 12.81 -19.17
N VAL A 344 -11.46 13.58 -18.10
CA VAL A 344 -11.01 14.98 -18.05
C VAL A 344 -9.85 15.09 -17.06
N ARG A 345 -8.94 16.04 -17.31
CA ARG A 345 -7.81 16.35 -16.42
C ARG A 345 -8.09 17.64 -15.69
#